data_AF-A0A2U2CBX7-F1
#
_entry.id   AF-A0A2U2CBX7-F1
#
_cell.length_a   1.000
_cell.length_b   1.000
_cell.length_c   1.000
_cell.angle_alpha   90.00
_cell.angle_beta   90.00
_cell.angle_gamma   90.00
#
_symmetry.space_group_name_H-M   'P 1'
#
loop_
_entity.id
_entity.type
_entity.pdbx_description
1 polymer ?
#
loop_
_entity_poly.entity_id
_entity_poly.type
_entity_poly.pdbx_seq_one_letter_code
_entity_poly.pdbx_strand_id
1 'polypeptide(L)'
;MNEPLIHRLVMASLIVFILTAAIPFVPGAEIGFALLLMFGGQASPIVYAGMVGALLLSFTVASFVPLPVLSRFASLLRLKRTASFLNDLASTPLQDRANVVSGKLDSRFGNLMVKNRYIVLALLLNLPGNSVLGGGGGLAFMAGISGLYRFWAYLISVLIAVAPFPLIFLVLGQ
;
A
#
# COMPACT_ATOMS: atom_id res chain seq x y z
N MET A 1 -2.72 18.91 31.96
CA MET A 1 -1.89 17.96 31.19
C MET A 1 -0.91 18.79 30.37
N ASN A 2 0.41 18.62 30.52
CA ASN A 2 1.39 19.51 29.90
C ASN A 2 1.31 19.40 28.37
N GLU A 3 1.14 20.51 27.65
CA GLU A 3 1.12 20.55 26.18
C GLU A 3 2.22 19.70 25.49
N PRO A 4 3.50 19.72 25.94
CA PRO A 4 4.53 18.88 25.33
C PRO A 4 4.30 17.37 25.48
N LEU A 5 3.59 16.92 26.53
CA LEU A 5 3.26 15.50 26.70
C LEU A 5 2.17 15.06 25.73
N ILE A 6 1.16 15.90 25.50
CA ILE A 6 0.09 15.63 24.54
C ILE A 6 0.67 15.52 23.13
N HIS A 7 1.51 16.48 22.73
CA HIS A 7 2.14 16.46 21.41
C HIS A 7 2.97 15.18 21.19
N ARG A 8 3.76 14.76 22.18
CA ARG A 8 4.54 13.51 22.11
C ARG A 8 3.66 12.27 21.99
N LEU A 9 2.55 12.21 22.73
CA LEU A 9 1.62 11.08 22.66
C LEU A 9 0.93 11.00 21.29
N VAL A 10 0.51 12.14 20.74
CA VAL A 10 -0.08 12.20 19.38
C VAL A 10 0.94 11.79 18.32
N MET A 11 2.19 12.25 18.41
CA MET A 11 3.24 11.84 17.48
C MET A 11 3.56 10.35 17.60
N ALA A 12 3.63 9.82 18.83
CA ALA A 12 3.87 8.40 19.06
C ALA A 12 2.73 7.54 18.49
N SER A 13 1.47 7.92 18.72
CA SER A 13 0.31 7.19 18.17
C SER A 13 0.27 7.27 16.65
N LEU A 14 0.63 8.40 16.05
CA LEU A 14 0.76 8.54 14.60
C LEU A 14 1.84 7.60 14.03
N ILE A 15 3.00 7.51 14.67
CA ILE A 15 4.06 6.58 14.25
C ILE A 15 3.55 5.14 14.32
N VAL A 16 2.91 4.76 15.43
CA VAL A 16 2.34 3.41 15.58
C VAL A 16 1.28 3.15 14.51
N PHE A 17 0.40 4.11 14.23
CA PHE A 17 -0.58 4.02 13.15
C PHE A 17 0.08 3.80 11.78
N ILE A 18 1.08 4.61 11.43
CA ILE A 18 1.83 4.50 10.16
C ILE A 18 2.49 3.14 10.04
N LEU A 19 3.24 2.72 11.06
CA LEU A 19 3.97 1.46 11.05
C LEU A 19 3.03 0.27 10.94
N THR A 20 1.92 0.29 11.67
CA THR A 20 0.92 -0.79 11.63
C THR A 20 0.23 -0.82 10.26
N ALA A 21 -0.22 0.33 9.73
CA ALA A 21 -0.88 0.41 8.43
C ALA A 21 0.04 0.06 7.25
N ALA A 22 1.36 0.18 7.42
CA ALA A 22 2.33 -0.23 6.40
C ALA A 22 2.49 -1.77 6.32
N ILE A 23 2.15 -2.50 7.38
CA ILE A 23 2.27 -3.97 7.41
C ILE A 23 1.22 -4.59 6.47
N PRO A 24 1.61 -5.54 5.60
CA PRO A 24 0.65 -6.28 4.78
C PRO A 24 -0.43 -6.97 5.61
N PHE A 25 -1.65 -7.02 5.07
CA PHE A 25 -2.87 -7.59 5.66
C PHE A 25 -3.47 -6.82 6.83
N VAL A 26 -2.86 -5.71 7.26
CA VAL A 26 -3.47 -4.83 8.25
C VAL A 26 -4.57 -3.98 7.59
N PRO A 27 -5.77 -3.87 8.21
CA PRO A 27 -6.86 -3.03 7.74
C PRO A 27 -6.62 -1.55 8.02
N GLY A 28 -5.54 -0.99 7.47
CA GLY A 28 -5.10 0.38 7.75
C GLY A 28 -6.11 1.44 7.31
N ALA A 29 -6.77 1.25 6.17
CA ALA A 29 -7.78 2.18 5.66
C ALA A 29 -9.04 2.18 6.53
N GLU A 30 -9.47 1.01 6.99
CA GLU A 30 -10.60 0.85 7.90
C GLU A 30 -10.30 1.45 9.28
N ILE A 31 -9.06 1.30 9.78
CA ILE A 31 -8.59 1.98 11.01
C ILE A 31 -8.61 3.50 10.82
N GLY A 32 -8.06 4.00 9.70
CA GLY A 32 -8.08 5.44 9.39
C GLY A 32 -9.50 5.98 9.29
N PHE A 33 -10.41 5.24 8.66
CA PHE A 33 -11.83 5.58 8.59
C PHE A 33 -12.50 5.59 9.96
N ALA A 34 -12.20 4.62 10.83
CA ALA A 34 -12.69 4.61 12.21
C ALA A 34 -12.20 5.83 13.01
N LEU A 35 -10.96 6.28 12.79
CA LEU A 35 -10.44 7.50 13.41
C LEU A 35 -11.17 8.75 12.92
N LEU A 36 -11.48 8.84 11.62
CA LEU A 36 -12.29 9.93 11.06
C LEU A 36 -13.71 9.94 11.65
N LEU A 37 -14.33 8.78 11.83
CA LEU A 37 -15.65 8.67 12.46
C LEU A 37 -15.62 9.08 13.94
N MET A 38 -14.54 8.76 14.66
CA MET A 38 -14.42 9.02 16.10
C MET A 38 -14.03 10.46 16.43
N PHE A 39 -13.17 11.08 15.62
CA PHE A 39 -12.57 12.39 15.88
C PHE A 39 -12.97 13.47 14.86
N GLY A 40 -13.82 13.12 13.88
CA GLY A 40 -14.36 14.04 12.89
C GLY A 40 -13.31 14.63 11.95
N GLY A 41 -13.62 15.81 11.41
CA GLY A 41 -12.74 16.51 10.47
C GLY A 41 -11.36 16.87 11.04
N GLN A 42 -11.23 17.00 12.36
CA GLN A 42 -9.97 17.38 13.02
C GLN A 42 -8.87 16.32 12.84
N ALA A 43 -9.24 15.04 12.76
CA ALA A 43 -8.28 13.96 12.52
C ALA A 43 -7.88 13.84 11.03
N SER A 44 -8.61 14.49 10.12
CA SER A 44 -8.44 14.33 8.67
C SER A 44 -7.00 14.55 8.18
N PRO A 45 -6.30 15.66 8.53
CA PRO A 45 -4.93 15.87 8.07
C PRO A 45 -3.97 14.79 8.56
N ILE A 46 -4.13 14.34 9.81
CA ILE A 46 -3.27 13.33 10.44
C ILE A 46 -3.51 11.95 9.83
N VAL A 47 -4.77 11.58 9.62
CA VAL A 47 -5.13 10.30 8.99
C VAL A 47 -4.64 10.26 7.54
N TYR A 48 -4.83 11.35 6.79
CA TYR A 48 -4.36 11.45 5.41
C TYR A 48 -2.83 11.29 5.33
N ALA A 49 -2.10 12.09 6.11
CA ALA A 49 -0.63 12.04 6.14
C ALA A 49 -0.13 10.67 6.59
N GLY A 50 -0.76 10.06 7.60
CA GLY A 50 -0.41 8.74 8.09
C GLY A 50 -0.63 7.64 7.06
N MET A 51 -1.76 7.65 6.36
CA MET A 51 -2.06 6.66 5.31
C MET A 51 -1.11 6.80 4.11
N VAL A 52 -0.87 8.01 3.62
CA VAL A 52 0.10 8.25 2.54
C VAL A 52 1.50 7.80 3.00
N GLY A 53 1.91 8.16 4.21
CA GLY A 53 3.19 7.77 4.78
C GLY A 53 3.35 6.25 4.91
N ALA A 54 2.32 5.54 5.36
CA ALA A 54 2.33 4.09 5.49
C ALA A 54 2.48 3.38 4.14
N LEU A 55 1.75 3.83 3.13
CA LEU A 55 1.82 3.27 1.77
C LEU A 55 3.18 3.53 1.12
N LEU A 56 3.73 4.75 1.27
CA LEU A 56 5.07 5.06 0.79
C LEU A 56 6.13 4.22 1.50
N LEU A 57 6.04 4.09 2.83
CA LEU A 57 6.96 3.27 3.61
C LEU A 57 6.95 1.82 3.13
N SER A 58 5.77 1.22 2.99
CA SER A 58 5.63 -0.15 2.50
C SER A 58 6.20 -0.32 1.09
N PHE A 59 5.86 0.59 0.17
CA PHE A 59 6.37 0.58 -1.20
C PHE A 59 7.90 0.69 -1.24
N THR A 60 8.47 1.65 -0.53
CA THR A 60 9.91 1.91 -0.53
C THR A 60 10.68 0.74 0.08
N VAL A 61 10.23 0.21 1.22
CA VAL A 61 10.84 -0.99 1.82
C VAL A 61 10.81 -2.13 0.82
N ALA A 62 9.65 -2.42 0.22
CA ALA A 62 9.47 -3.48 -0.78
C ALA A 62 10.39 -3.32 -2.00
N SER A 63 10.55 -2.10 -2.51
CA SER A 63 11.43 -1.82 -3.65
C SER A 63 12.92 -2.01 -3.35
N PHE A 64 13.33 -1.95 -2.08
CA PHE A 64 14.72 -2.22 -1.68
C PHE A 64 14.98 -3.68 -1.31
N VAL A 65 13.95 -4.49 -1.04
CA VAL A 65 14.16 -5.89 -0.70
C VAL A 65 14.51 -6.71 -1.95
N PRO A 66 15.66 -7.42 -1.99
CA PRO A 66 16.01 -8.24 -3.14
C PRO A 66 15.00 -9.40 -3.33
N LEU A 67 14.46 -9.55 -4.55
CA LEU A 67 13.54 -10.64 -4.89
C LEU A 67 14.06 -12.06 -4.52
N PRO A 68 15.36 -12.38 -4.64
CA PRO A 68 15.87 -13.68 -4.19
C PRO A 68 15.70 -13.94 -2.69
N VAL A 69 15.75 -12.89 -1.86
CA VAL A 69 15.53 -13.00 -0.41
C VAL A 69 14.07 -13.33 -0.12
N LEU A 70 13.14 -12.64 -0.79
CA LEU A 70 11.71 -12.95 -0.69
C LEU A 70 11.39 -14.35 -1.19
N SER A 71 12.02 -14.79 -2.29
CA SER A 71 11.83 -16.13 -2.83
C SER A 71 12.28 -17.21 -1.83
N ARG A 72 13.45 -17.03 -1.21
CA ARG A 72 13.93 -17.92 -0.14
C ARG A 72 12.96 -17.93 1.03
N PHE A 73 12.51 -16.77 1.49
CA PHE A 73 11.53 -16.69 2.57
C PHE A 73 10.22 -17.40 2.24
N ALA A 74 9.67 -17.20 1.03
CA ALA A 74 8.49 -17.91 0.55
C ALA A 74 8.71 -19.43 0.48
N SER A 75 9.90 -19.88 0.08
CA SER A 75 10.24 -21.30 0.05
C SER A 75 10.31 -21.92 1.45
N LEU A 76 10.81 -21.17 2.45
CA LEU A 76 10.84 -21.58 3.86
C LEU A 76 9.42 -21.72 4.42
N LEU A 77 8.51 -20.84 4.03
CA LEU A 77 7.08 -20.93 4.35
C LEU A 77 6.33 -21.99 3.53
N ARG A 78 7.04 -22.81 2.73
CA ARG A 78 6.49 -23.84 1.83
C ARG A 78 5.53 -23.28 0.75
N LEU A 79 5.58 -21.99 0.47
CA LEU A 79 4.81 -21.31 -0.58
C LEU A 79 5.51 -21.45 -1.94
N LYS A 80 5.56 -22.68 -2.46
CA LYS A 80 6.32 -23.03 -3.68
C LYS A 80 5.91 -22.20 -4.91
N ARG A 81 4.61 -21.88 -5.06
CA ARG A 81 4.09 -21.06 -6.17
C ARG A 81 4.61 -19.62 -6.11
N THR A 82 4.59 -19.02 -4.92
CA THR A 82 5.07 -17.66 -4.71
C THR A 82 6.58 -17.59 -4.90
N ALA A 83 7.33 -18.57 -4.37
CA ALA A 83 8.78 -18.65 -4.56
C ALA A 83 9.15 -18.77 -6.05
N SER A 84 8.45 -19.61 -6.83
CA SER A 84 8.71 -19.71 -8.27
C SER A 84 8.42 -18.39 -8.99
N PHE A 85 7.29 -17.74 -8.69
CA PHE A 85 6.94 -16.47 -9.30
C PHE A 85 7.95 -15.35 -8.98
N LEU A 86 8.42 -15.28 -7.74
CA LEU A 86 9.44 -14.32 -7.34
C LEU A 86 10.79 -14.60 -8.02
N ASN A 87 11.15 -15.86 -8.25
CA ASN A 87 12.33 -16.24 -9.02
C ASN A 87 12.19 -15.87 -10.51
N ASP A 88 11.02 -16.07 -11.10
CA ASP A 88 10.72 -15.66 -12.48
C ASP A 88 10.91 -14.14 -12.62
N LEU A 89 10.35 -13.35 -11.69
CA LEU A 89 10.54 -11.89 -11.63
C LEU A 89 12.00 -11.48 -11.38
N ALA A 90 12.73 -12.19 -10.52
CA ALA A 90 14.13 -11.90 -10.22
C ALA A 90 15.03 -12.11 -11.45
N SER A 91 14.71 -13.12 -12.27
CA SER A 91 15.46 -13.49 -13.46
C SER A 91 15.09 -12.67 -14.70
N THR A 92 14.00 -11.89 -14.63
CA THR A 92 13.47 -11.11 -15.75
C THR A 92 13.92 -9.64 -15.68
N PRO A 93 14.49 -9.07 -16.76
CA PRO A 93 14.78 -7.65 -16.87
C PRO A 93 13.54 -6.76 -16.62
N LEU A 94 13.71 -5.59 -16.01
CA LEU A 94 12.62 -4.68 -15.62
C LEU A 94 11.61 -4.39 -16.75
N GLN A 95 12.10 -4.24 -17.99
CA GLN A 95 11.28 -3.97 -19.17
C GLN A 95 10.32 -5.12 -19.53
N ASP A 96 10.69 -6.35 -19.19
CA ASP A 96 9.93 -7.57 -19.54
C ASP A 96 9.07 -8.08 -18.38
N ARG A 97 9.22 -7.54 -17.17
CA ARG A 97 8.44 -7.95 -15.98
C ARG A 97 6.94 -7.76 -16.15
N ALA A 98 6.52 -6.79 -16.97
CA ALA A 98 5.11 -6.59 -17.29
C ALA A 98 4.47 -7.83 -17.91
N ASN A 99 5.22 -8.57 -18.73
CA ASN A 99 4.77 -9.79 -19.41
C ASN A 99 4.66 -10.97 -18.44
N VAL A 100 5.56 -11.05 -17.46
CA VAL A 100 5.51 -12.07 -16.40
C VAL A 100 4.29 -11.88 -15.51
N VAL A 101 3.97 -10.63 -15.16
CA VAL A 101 2.79 -10.31 -14.34
C VAL A 101 1.49 -10.53 -15.13
N SER A 102 1.43 -10.09 -16.39
CA SER A 102 0.22 -10.25 -17.20
C SER A 102 -0.03 -11.71 -17.60
N GLY A 103 1.02 -12.50 -17.83
CA GLY A 103 0.92 -13.91 -18.24
C GLY A 103 0.38 -14.87 -17.17
N LYS A 104 0.25 -14.43 -15.92
CA LYS A 104 -0.42 -15.21 -14.85
C LYS A 104 -1.94 -15.01 -14.83
N LEU A 105 -2.46 -14.03 -15.57
CA LEU A 105 -3.88 -13.70 -15.69
C LEU A 105 -4.33 -13.97 -17.15
N ASP A 106 -5.64 -14.08 -17.38
CA ASP A 106 -6.17 -14.15 -18.75
C ASP A 106 -5.64 -12.98 -19.58
N SER A 107 -5.10 -13.27 -20.77
CA SER A 107 -4.20 -12.38 -21.50
C SER A 107 -4.75 -10.96 -21.75
N ARG A 108 -6.08 -10.80 -21.86
CA ARG A 108 -6.72 -9.49 -22.00
C ARG A 108 -6.84 -8.73 -20.68
N PHE A 109 -7.25 -9.39 -19.61
CA PHE A 109 -7.40 -8.77 -18.29
C PHE A 109 -6.03 -8.45 -17.66
N GLY A 110 -5.07 -9.37 -17.77
CA GLY A 110 -3.70 -9.17 -17.28
C GLY A 110 -3.02 -7.97 -17.95
N ASN A 111 -3.13 -7.86 -19.28
CA ASN A 111 -2.54 -6.74 -20.01
C ASN A 111 -3.24 -5.41 -19.69
N LEU A 112 -4.57 -5.42 -19.57
CA LEU A 112 -5.33 -4.22 -19.17
C LEU A 112 -4.94 -3.75 -17.76
N MET A 113 -4.79 -4.68 -16.80
CA MET A 113 -4.40 -4.35 -15.43
C MET A 113 -3.00 -3.76 -15.36
N VAL A 114 -2.03 -4.33 -16.09
CA VAL A 114 -0.65 -3.82 -16.10
C VAL A 114 -0.56 -2.46 -16.82
N LYS A 115 -1.31 -2.27 -17.92
CA LYS A 115 -1.37 -0.98 -18.62
C LYS A 115 -1.97 0.11 -17.74
N ASN A 116 -3.03 -0.20 -17.00
CA ASN A 116 -3.74 0.72 -16.11
C ASN A 116 -3.31 0.59 -14.64
N ARG A 117 -2.10 0.09 -14.37
CA ARG A 117 -1.61 -0.30 -13.03
C ARG A 117 -1.79 0.75 -11.92
N TYR A 118 -1.72 2.05 -12.25
CA TYR A 118 -1.93 3.14 -11.29
C TYR A 118 -3.42 3.30 -10.94
N ILE A 119 -4.29 3.25 -11.95
CA ILE A 119 -5.75 3.31 -11.76
C ILE A 119 -6.21 2.06 -11.01
N VAL A 120 -5.73 0.88 -11.39
CA VAL A 120 -6.02 -0.38 -10.71
C VAL A 120 -5.60 -0.31 -9.25
N LEU A 121 -4.40 0.18 -8.96
CA LEU A 121 -3.94 0.37 -7.58
C LEU A 121 -4.88 1.32 -6.81
N ALA A 122 -5.23 2.48 -7.38
CA ALA A 122 -6.12 3.44 -6.74
C ALA A 122 -7.51 2.84 -6.43
N LEU A 123 -8.05 2.04 -7.35
CA LEU A 123 -9.32 1.33 -7.16
C LEU A 123 -9.20 0.26 -6.08
N LEU A 124 -8.14 -0.54 -6.08
CA LEU A 124 -7.91 -1.59 -5.08
C LEU A 124 -7.73 -1.02 -3.68
N LEU A 125 -7.04 0.12 -3.55
CA LEU A 125 -6.87 0.81 -2.26
C LEU A 125 -8.19 1.32 -1.67
N ASN A 126 -9.16 1.66 -2.52
CA ASN A 126 -10.48 2.14 -2.10
C ASN A 126 -11.54 1.03 -2.06
N LEU A 127 -11.18 -0.21 -2.41
CA LEU A 127 -12.11 -1.33 -2.36
C LEU A 127 -12.37 -1.72 -0.90
N PRO A 128 -13.64 -1.87 -0.46
CA PRO A 128 -13.93 -2.34 0.88
C PRO A 128 -13.40 -3.76 1.06
N GLY A 129 -12.78 -4.04 2.20
CA GLY A 129 -12.19 -5.36 2.48
C GLY A 129 -10.90 -5.65 1.69
N ASN A 130 -10.22 -4.62 1.18
CA ASN A 130 -8.92 -4.79 0.52
C ASN A 130 -7.86 -5.49 1.41
N SER A 131 -8.06 -5.49 2.73
CA SER A 131 -7.35 -6.30 3.73
C SER A 131 -7.20 -7.78 3.36
N VAL A 132 -8.23 -8.38 2.74
CA VAL A 132 -8.20 -9.77 2.25
C VAL A 132 -7.17 -9.96 1.14
N LEU A 133 -6.96 -8.92 0.31
CA LEU A 133 -5.97 -8.89 -0.77
C LEU A 133 -4.58 -8.42 -0.29
N GLY A 134 -4.40 -8.20 1.02
CA GLY A 134 -3.17 -7.67 1.59
C GLY A 134 -3.29 -6.28 2.20
N GLY A 135 -4.46 -5.64 2.16
CA GLY A 135 -4.65 -4.29 2.69
C GLY A 135 -3.95 -3.23 1.86
N GLY A 136 -4.04 -1.97 2.28
CA GLY A 136 -3.28 -0.88 1.65
C GLY A 136 -1.76 -1.16 1.67
N GLY A 137 -1.23 -1.54 2.83
CA GLY A 137 0.19 -1.88 3.00
C GLY A 137 0.65 -3.01 2.09
N GLY A 138 -0.11 -4.10 1.95
CA GLY A 138 0.25 -5.23 1.08
C GLY A 138 0.14 -4.90 -0.40
N LEU A 139 -0.86 -4.13 -0.83
CA LEU A 139 -0.95 -3.65 -2.21
C LEU A 139 0.24 -2.75 -2.57
N ALA A 140 0.62 -1.83 -1.67
CA ALA A 140 1.82 -1.01 -1.80
C ALA A 140 3.10 -1.85 -1.86
N PHE A 141 3.19 -2.87 -1.02
CA PHE A 141 4.32 -3.81 -1.01
C PHE A 141 4.43 -4.57 -2.33
N MET A 142 3.32 -5.10 -2.84
CA MET A 142 3.26 -5.80 -4.14
C MET A 142 3.65 -4.87 -5.30
N ALA A 143 3.18 -3.62 -5.27
CA ALA A 143 3.60 -2.62 -6.24
C ALA A 143 5.11 -2.37 -6.19
N GLY A 144 5.71 -2.30 -5.00
CA GLY A 144 7.15 -2.10 -4.79
C GLY A 144 8.00 -3.25 -5.32
N ILE A 145 7.65 -4.50 -4.99
CA ILE A 145 8.42 -5.68 -5.45
C ILE A 145 8.27 -5.95 -6.95
N SER A 146 7.15 -5.54 -7.56
CA SER A 146 6.90 -5.79 -8.99
C SER A 146 7.94 -5.10 -9.89
N GLY A 147 8.51 -3.98 -9.43
CA GLY A 147 9.37 -3.12 -10.24
C GLY A 147 8.64 -2.43 -11.41
N LEU A 148 7.30 -2.49 -11.43
CA LEU A 148 6.48 -1.92 -12.51
C LEU A 148 6.09 -0.46 -12.26
N TYR A 149 6.26 0.05 -11.04
CA TYR A 149 5.82 1.38 -10.67
C TYR A 149 7.01 2.31 -10.52
N ARG A 150 6.91 3.50 -11.13
CA ARG A 150 7.88 4.58 -10.91
C ARG A 150 7.48 5.36 -9.67
N PHE A 151 8.44 5.62 -8.78
CA PHE A 151 8.18 6.25 -7.47
C PHE A 151 7.27 7.49 -7.53
N TRP A 152 7.58 8.46 -8.38
CA TRP A 152 6.77 9.69 -8.49
C TRP A 152 5.35 9.46 -9.00
N ALA A 153 5.17 8.54 -9.95
CA ALA A 153 3.84 8.20 -10.46
C ALA A 153 3.03 7.40 -9.41
N TYR A 154 3.70 6.54 -8.66
CA TYR A 154 3.12 5.84 -7.51
C TYR A 154 2.68 6.84 -6.43
N LEU A 155 3.53 7.80 -6.05
CA LEU A 155 3.22 8.84 -5.08
C LEU A 155 1.97 9.62 -5.47
N ILE A 156 1.89 10.11 -6.71
CA ILE A 156 0.71 10.84 -7.20
C ILE A 156 -0.54 9.96 -7.14
N SER A 157 -0.42 8.69 -7.55
CA SER A 157 -1.52 7.73 -7.48
C SER A 157 -2.03 7.53 -6.05
N VAL A 158 -1.12 7.43 -5.07
CA VAL A 158 -1.47 7.28 -3.64
C VAL A 158 -2.09 8.56 -3.08
N LEU A 159 -1.51 9.72 -3.38
CA LEU A 159 -2.04 11.02 -2.93
C LEU A 159 -3.51 11.18 -3.37
N ILE A 160 -3.81 10.82 -4.62
CA ILE A 160 -5.17 10.85 -5.17
C ILE A 160 -6.04 9.76 -4.56
N ALA A 161 -5.54 8.53 -4.43
CA ALA A 161 -6.32 7.41 -3.94
C ALA A 161 -6.74 7.58 -2.47
N VAL A 162 -5.90 8.16 -1.62
CA VAL A 162 -6.17 8.34 -0.19
C VAL A 162 -7.05 9.57 0.07
N ALA A 163 -7.05 10.57 -0.82
CA ALA A 163 -7.71 11.86 -0.60
C ALA A 163 -9.24 11.85 -0.38
N PRO A 164 -10.06 11.00 -1.02
CA PRO A 164 -11.52 11.13 -0.99
C PRO A 164 -12.10 11.16 0.42
N PHE A 165 -11.79 10.17 1.27
CA PHE A 165 -12.37 10.09 2.61
C PHE A 165 -11.92 11.23 3.53
N PRO A 166 -10.61 11.51 3.70
CA PRO A 166 -10.18 12.62 4.54
C PRO A 166 -10.72 13.97 4.05
N LEU A 167 -10.77 14.23 2.74
CA LEU A 167 -11.32 15.48 2.21
C LEU A 167 -12.80 15.63 2.49
N ILE A 168 -13.59 14.56 2.35
CA ILE A 168 -15.02 14.57 2.69
C ILE A 168 -15.23 14.99 4.15
N PHE A 169 -14.49 14.39 5.09
CA PHE A 169 -14.59 14.75 6.51
C PHE A 169 -14.08 16.16 6.82
N LEU A 170 -13.09 16.65 6.07
CA LEU A 170 -12.55 17.99 6.25
C LEU A 170 -13.51 19.07 5.73
N VAL A 171 -14.19 18.83 4.61
CA VAL A 171 -15.11 19.80 3.98
C VAL A 171 -16.49 19.76 4.63
N LEU A 172 -17.00 18.58 4.98
CA LEU A 172 -18.30 18.42 5.65
C LEU A 172 -18.22 18.65 7.17
N GLY A 173 -17.03 18.99 7.68
CA GLY A 173 -16.66 18.95 9.09
C GLY A 173 -17.73 19.46 10.06
N GLN A 174 -18.33 18.53 10.80
CA GLN A 174 -18.41 18.62 12.26
C GLN A 174 -17.06 18.19 12.86
#